data_AF-A0A834VIE9-F1
#
_entry.id   AF-A0A834VIE9-F1
#
_cell.length_a   1.000
_cell.length_b   1.000
_cell.length_c   1.000
_cell.angle_alpha   90.00
_cell.angle_beta   90.00
_cell.angle_gamma   90.00
#
_symmetry.space_group_name_H-M   'P 1'
#
loop_
_entity.id
_entity.type
_entity.pdbx_description
1 polymer ?
#
loop_
_entity_poly.entity_id
_entity_poly.type
_entity_poly.pdbx_seq_one_letter_code
_entity_poly.pdbx_strand_id
1 'polypeptide(L)'
;MPPRSYHSYLEPNPYFVEQYFPSIDRLRENLHSLRQNMLEIVPSELIDYFDNIDEHLFSLKSIMIAREALLYGQTYRNQPIEIIERPGLEIFQETIIIAHFDRLDLCETIEAIDPNEINLIVVFFYYRLVEEHLFELSTLFPEIQLDEIFFVL
;
A
#
# COMPACT_ATOMS: atom_id res chain seq x y z
N MET A 1 -35.09 6.85 34.34
CA MET A 1 -33.84 6.40 33.67
C MET A 1 -34.19 6.01 32.25
N PRO A 2 -33.68 6.68 31.21
CA PRO A 2 -33.76 6.14 29.86
C PRO A 2 -32.71 5.02 29.70
N PRO A 3 -32.98 3.99 28.87
CA PRO A 3 -32.01 2.92 28.64
C PRO A 3 -30.82 3.45 27.85
N ARG A 4 -29.61 3.02 28.23
CA ARG A 4 -28.38 3.29 27.49
C ARG A 4 -28.41 2.50 26.18
N SER A 5 -28.67 3.19 25.08
CA SER A 5 -28.36 2.69 23.75
C SER A 5 -26.84 2.72 23.58
N TYR A 6 -26.19 1.57 23.73
CA TYR A 6 -24.85 1.35 23.17
C TYR A 6 -25.02 0.71 21.80
N HIS A 7 -25.52 1.46 20.83
CA HIS A 7 -25.16 1.19 19.45
C HIS A 7 -23.97 2.07 19.12
N SER A 8 -22.78 1.52 19.44
CA SER A 8 -21.56 1.84 18.72
C SER A 8 -21.77 1.36 17.28
N TYR A 9 -22.49 2.15 16.49
CA TYR A 9 -22.38 2.07 15.04
C TYR A 9 -20.94 2.49 14.74
N LEU A 10 -20.06 1.52 14.51
CA LEU A 10 -18.89 1.77 13.68
C LEU A 10 -19.47 2.39 12.41
N GLU A 11 -19.22 3.69 12.20
CA GLU A 11 -19.58 4.32 10.94
C GLU A 11 -19.00 3.43 9.83
N PRO A 12 -19.82 2.99 8.87
CA PRO A 12 -19.31 2.19 7.77
C PRO A 12 -18.18 2.98 7.13
N ASN A 13 -17.06 2.28 6.91
CA ASN A 13 -15.89 2.86 6.29
C ASN A 13 -16.30 3.62 5.00
N PRO A 14 -16.05 4.94 4.90
CA PRO A 14 -16.61 5.76 3.84
C PRO A 14 -16.01 5.49 2.46
N TYR A 15 -14.89 4.75 2.38
CA TYR A 15 -14.18 4.50 1.13
C TYR A 15 -13.96 3.00 0.91
N PHE A 16 -14.16 2.56 -0.33
CA PHE A 16 -13.91 1.19 -0.79
C PHE A 16 -12.45 0.79 -0.56
N VAL A 17 -11.48 1.70 -0.75
CA VAL A 17 -10.05 1.39 -0.65
C VAL A 17 -9.58 1.03 0.75
N GLU A 18 -10.25 1.53 1.79
CA GLU A 18 -9.76 1.40 3.16
C GLU A 18 -9.80 -0.05 3.68
N GLN A 19 -10.67 -0.89 3.13
CA GLN A 19 -10.69 -2.33 3.48
C GLN A 19 -9.38 -3.05 3.11
N TYR A 20 -8.57 -2.46 2.22
CA TYR A 20 -7.30 -3.03 1.75
C TYR A 20 -6.07 -2.44 2.47
N PHE A 21 -6.25 -1.43 3.31
CA PHE A 21 -5.16 -0.80 4.08
C PHE A 21 -4.38 -1.75 4.98
N PRO A 22 -4.98 -2.79 5.60
CA PRO A 22 -4.21 -3.75 6.39
C PRO A 22 -3.09 -4.44 5.61
N SER A 23 -3.23 -4.66 4.30
CA SER A 23 -2.15 -5.24 3.48
C SER A 23 -0.96 -4.29 3.29
N ILE A 24 -1.22 -2.97 3.29
CA ILE A 24 -0.17 -1.95 3.20
C ILE A 24 0.58 -1.88 4.53
N ASP A 25 -0.14 -1.90 5.65
CA ASP A 25 0.47 -1.87 6.99
C ASP A 25 1.35 -3.10 7.24
N ARG A 26 0.81 -4.29 6.96
CA ARG A 26 1.57 -5.55 7.10
C ARG A 26 2.83 -5.54 6.26
N LEU A 27 2.75 -5.09 5.00
CA LEU A 27 3.92 -5.00 4.14
C LEU A 27 4.99 -4.07 4.71
N ARG A 28 4.59 -2.89 5.21
CA ARG A 28 5.52 -1.93 5.84
C ARG A 28 6.18 -2.51 7.09
N GLU A 29 5.42 -3.20 7.94
CA GLU A 29 5.95 -3.87 9.13
C GLU A 29 6.95 -4.98 8.75
N ASN A 30 6.66 -5.74 7.71
CA ASN A 30 7.52 -6.81 7.20
C ASN A 30 8.83 -6.25 6.60
N LEU A 31 8.76 -5.20 5.78
CA LEU A 31 9.95 -4.51 5.23
C LEU A 31 10.79 -3.86 6.34
N HIS A 32 10.15 -3.26 7.33
CA HIS A 32 10.85 -2.71 8.49
C HIS A 32 11.59 -3.81 9.25
N SER A 33 10.93 -4.95 9.49
CA SER A 33 11.53 -6.10 10.17
C SER A 33 12.73 -6.66 9.40
N LEU A 34 12.64 -6.77 8.07
CA LEU A 34 13.76 -7.14 7.21
C LEU A 34 14.94 -6.19 7.37
N ARG A 35 14.69 -4.88 7.34
CA ARG A 35 15.72 -3.85 7.45
C ARG A 35 16.40 -3.82 8.82
N GLN A 36 15.64 -4.03 9.91
CA GLN A 36 16.19 -4.08 11.27
C GLN A 36 17.25 -5.17 11.46
N ASN A 37 17.12 -6.29 10.74
CA ASN A 37 18.11 -7.36 10.77
C ASN A 37 19.44 -6.99 10.07
N MET A 38 19.51 -5.83 9.40
CA MET A 38 20.65 -5.43 8.55
C MET A 38 21.23 -4.03 8.85
N LEU A 39 20.70 -3.27 9.82
CA LEU A 39 21.00 -1.85 10.02
C LEU A 39 22.48 -1.48 10.18
N GLU A 40 23.33 -2.40 10.63
CA GLU A 40 24.76 -2.13 10.82
C GLU A 40 25.60 -2.23 9.53
N ILE A 41 25.04 -2.73 8.42
CA ILE A 41 25.78 -3.17 7.23
C ILE A 41 25.31 -2.45 5.94
N VAL A 42 24.30 -1.58 6.00
CA VAL A 42 23.72 -0.94 4.82
C VAL A 42 24.49 0.33 4.41
N PRO A 43 24.98 0.43 3.15
CA PRO A 43 25.49 1.68 2.56
C PRO A 43 24.46 2.81 2.60
N SER A 44 24.90 4.05 2.77
CA SER A 44 24.03 5.24 2.83
C SER A 44 23.09 5.38 1.63
N GLU A 45 23.57 5.07 0.43
CA GLU A 45 22.82 5.17 -0.81
C GLU A 45 21.62 4.19 -0.84
N LEU A 46 21.76 3.05 -0.16
CA LEU A 46 20.67 2.07 -0.04
C LEU A 46 19.69 2.44 1.09
N ILE A 47 20.15 3.19 2.10
CA ILE A 47 19.28 3.75 3.14
C ILE A 47 18.28 4.73 2.50
N ASP A 48 18.79 5.68 1.70
CA ASP A 48 17.94 6.67 1.01
C ASP A 48 16.93 6.00 0.07
N TYR A 49 17.36 4.94 -0.64
CA TYR A 49 16.46 4.14 -1.48
C TYR A 49 15.35 3.46 -0.65
N PHE A 50 15.69 2.79 0.45
CA PHE A 50 14.69 2.14 1.30
C PHE A 50 13.73 3.16 1.91
N ASP A 51 14.23 4.30 2.37
CA ASP A 51 13.41 5.38 2.92
C ASP A 51 12.42 5.93 1.87
N ASN A 52 12.85 6.09 0.61
CA ASN A 52 11.98 6.54 -0.48
C ASN A 52 10.80 5.57 -0.71
N ILE A 53 11.06 4.26 -0.73
CA ILE A 53 10.01 3.24 -0.89
C ILE A 53 9.06 3.24 0.32
N ASP A 54 9.60 3.35 1.54
CA ASP A 54 8.82 3.42 2.77
C ASP A 54 7.88 4.64 2.79
N GLU A 55 8.34 5.80 2.29
CA GLU A 55 7.54 7.02 2.15
C GLU A 55 6.41 6.88 1.14
N HIS A 56 6.68 6.22 0.01
CA HIS A 56 5.65 5.94 -1.00
C HIS A 56 4.59 4.98 -0.47
N LEU A 57 4.98 3.91 0.22
CA LEU A 57 4.04 3.00 0.88
C LEU A 57 3.22 3.68 1.97
N PHE A 58 3.83 4.59 2.73
CA PHE A 58 3.13 5.39 3.73
C PHE A 58 2.07 6.30 3.08
N SER A 59 2.44 6.95 1.97
CA SER A 59 1.57 7.91 1.26
C SER A 59 0.48 7.23 0.43
N LEU A 60 0.66 5.96 0.05
CA LEU A 60 -0.24 5.21 -0.82
C LEU A 60 -1.70 5.23 -0.34
N LYS A 61 -1.94 5.11 0.97
CA LYS A 61 -3.29 5.15 1.55
C LYS A 61 -4.02 6.46 1.26
N SER A 62 -3.33 7.58 1.44
CA SER A 62 -3.87 8.92 1.18
C SER A 62 -4.12 9.14 -0.31
N ILE A 63 -3.21 8.65 -1.16
CA ILE A 63 -3.32 8.70 -2.62
C ILE A 63 -4.55 7.89 -3.08
N MET A 64 -4.74 6.68 -2.55
CA MET A 64 -5.90 5.83 -2.84
C MET A 64 -7.22 6.51 -2.48
N ILE A 65 -7.31 7.13 -1.30
CA ILE A 65 -8.50 7.90 -0.88
C ILE A 65 -8.75 9.08 -1.82
N ALA A 66 -7.71 9.85 -2.16
CA ALA A 66 -7.84 11.01 -3.03
C ALA A 66 -8.35 10.59 -4.42
N ARG A 67 -7.80 9.51 -4.98
CA ARG A 67 -8.22 8.98 -6.27
C ARG A 67 -9.65 8.45 -6.24
N GLU A 68 -10.03 7.72 -5.20
CA GLU A 68 -11.40 7.26 -5.01
C GLU A 68 -12.36 8.46 -4.95
N ALA A 69 -12.02 9.50 -4.18
CA ALA A 69 -12.83 10.71 -4.07
C ALA A 69 -12.99 11.45 -5.42
N LEU A 70 -11.97 11.44 -6.27
CA LEU A 70 -12.05 11.99 -7.64
C LEU A 70 -12.97 11.15 -8.54
N LEU A 71 -12.91 9.82 -8.44
CA LEU A 71 -13.70 8.90 -9.26
C LEU A 71 -15.18 8.86 -8.86
N TYR A 72 -15.47 8.85 -7.56
CA TYR A 72 -16.84 8.85 -7.04
C TYR A 72 -17.43 10.27 -6.95
N GLY A 73 -16.60 11.31 -6.85
CA GLY A 73 -17.04 12.68 -6.57
C GLY A 73 -17.38 12.85 -5.09
N GLN A 74 -17.03 14.01 -4.51
CA GLN A 74 -17.22 14.31 -3.08
C GLN A 74 -18.69 14.25 -2.59
N THR A 75 -19.67 14.17 -3.50
CA THR A 75 -21.10 14.38 -3.25
C THR A 75 -21.93 13.11 -3.00
N TYR A 76 -21.42 11.90 -3.24
CA TYR A 76 -22.23 10.68 -3.18
C TYR A 76 -22.28 10.00 -1.80
N ARG A 77 -21.64 10.60 -0.78
CA ARG A 77 -21.62 10.08 0.59
C ARG A 77 -23.00 9.94 1.26
N ASN A 78 -24.05 10.58 0.71
CA ASN A 78 -25.39 10.63 1.30
C ASN A 78 -26.52 10.19 0.36
N GLN A 79 -26.24 9.63 -0.82
CA GLN A 79 -27.28 9.21 -1.76
C GLN A 79 -27.09 7.74 -2.14
N PRO A 80 -28.19 6.96 -2.25
CA PRO A 80 -28.11 5.59 -2.75
C PRO A 80 -27.43 5.62 -4.12
N ILE A 81 -26.44 4.75 -4.29
CA ILE A 81 -25.65 4.63 -5.51
C ILE A 81 -26.59 4.17 -6.60
N GLU A 82 -27.20 5.10 -7.33
CA GLU A 82 -27.64 4.82 -8.69
C GLU A 82 -26.35 4.45 -9.45
N ILE A 83 -26.30 3.20 -9.90
CA ILE A 83 -25.21 2.60 -10.66
C ILE A 83 -25.15 3.34 -12.00
N ILE A 84 -24.56 4.53 -11.98
CA ILE A 84 -24.06 5.17 -13.18
C ILE A 84 -22.78 4.40 -13.48
N GLU A 85 -22.81 3.55 -14.51
CA GLU A 85 -21.61 2.94 -15.07
C GLU A 85 -20.60 4.04 -15.36
N ARG A 86 -19.61 4.20 -14.47
CA ARG A 86 -18.53 5.17 -14.65
C ARG A 86 -17.37 4.42 -15.31
N PRO A 87 -17.08 4.66 -16.59
CA PRO A 87 -15.91 4.07 -17.23
C PRO A 87 -14.67 4.46 -16.43
N GLY A 88 -13.95 3.46 -15.93
CA GLY A 88 -12.76 3.63 -15.08
C GLY A 88 -12.94 3.21 -13.62
N LEU A 89 -14.18 3.05 -13.11
CA LEU A 89 -14.39 2.60 -11.73
C LEU A 89 -14.11 1.10 -11.55
N GLU A 90 -14.57 0.27 -12.48
CA GLU A 90 -14.31 -1.17 -12.46
C GLU A 90 -12.81 -1.45 -12.55
N ILE A 91 -12.12 -0.79 -13.49
CA ILE A 91 -10.66 -0.89 -13.63
C ILE A 91 -9.97 -0.47 -12.34
N PHE A 92 -10.39 0.64 -11.73
CA PHE A 92 -9.84 1.08 -10.44
C PHE A 92 -10.01 0.02 -9.35
N GLN A 93 -11.22 -0.53 -9.19
CA GLN A 93 -11.49 -1.55 -8.18
C GLN A 93 -10.70 -2.83 -8.43
N GLU A 94 -10.65 -3.31 -9.68
CA GLU A 94 -9.89 -4.49 -10.08
C GLU A 94 -8.39 -4.32 -9.79
N THR A 95 -7.80 -3.20 -10.19
CA THR A 95 -6.39 -2.89 -9.88
C THR A 95 -6.12 -2.87 -8.38
N ILE A 96 -7.01 -2.29 -7.57
CA ILE A 96 -6.82 -2.28 -6.11
C ILE A 96 -6.92 -3.68 -5.50
N ILE A 97 -7.83 -4.52 -5.99
CA ILE A 97 -7.99 -5.90 -5.53
C ILE A 97 -6.75 -6.73 -5.90
N ILE A 98 -6.27 -6.63 -7.14
CA ILE A 98 -5.07 -7.34 -7.59
C ILE A 98 -3.88 -6.92 -6.74
N ALA A 99 -3.61 -5.62 -6.64
CA ALA A 99 -2.49 -5.11 -5.84
C ALA A 99 -2.61 -5.48 -4.35
N HIS A 100 -3.82 -5.68 -3.84
CA HIS A 100 -4.00 -6.19 -2.48
C HIS A 100 -3.51 -7.63 -2.34
N PHE A 101 -3.88 -8.52 -3.25
CA PHE A 101 -3.40 -9.90 -3.24
C PHE A 101 -1.89 -9.97 -3.47
N ASP A 102 -1.35 -9.19 -4.40
CA ASP A 102 0.10 -9.15 -4.63
C ASP A 102 0.88 -8.72 -3.38
N ARG A 103 0.35 -7.73 -2.62
CA ARG A 103 0.92 -7.35 -1.33
C ARG A 103 0.83 -8.46 -0.30
N LEU A 104 -0.27 -9.20 -0.24
CA LEU A 104 -0.44 -10.32 0.69
C LEU A 104 0.55 -11.45 0.38
N ASP A 105 0.67 -11.85 -0.88
CA ASP A 105 1.62 -12.86 -1.33
C ASP A 105 3.05 -12.44 -1.01
N LEU A 106 3.38 -11.16 -1.23
CA LEU A 106 4.68 -10.60 -0.87
C LEU A 106 4.92 -10.63 0.64
N CYS A 107 3.91 -10.29 1.45
CA CYS A 107 4.02 -10.39 2.91
C CYS A 107 4.29 -11.82 3.37
N GLU A 108 3.54 -12.79 2.84
CA GLU A 108 3.72 -14.21 3.15
C GLU A 108 5.10 -14.71 2.74
N THR A 109 5.61 -14.26 1.60
CA THR A 109 6.96 -14.59 1.14
C THR A 109 8.02 -14.01 2.07
N ILE A 110 7.87 -12.75 2.52
CA ILE A 110 8.79 -12.13 3.47
C ILE A 110 8.79 -12.87 4.82
N GLU A 111 7.61 -13.20 5.34
CA GLU A 111 7.46 -13.89 6.62
C GLU A 111 8.02 -15.32 6.62
N ALA A 112 8.11 -15.95 5.44
CA ALA A 112 8.66 -17.29 5.28
C ALA A 112 10.21 -17.32 5.23
N ILE A 113 10.88 -16.17 5.16
CA ILE A 113 12.35 -16.10 5.10
C ILE A 113 12.94 -16.55 6.44
N ASP A 114 13.93 -17.45 6.40
CA ASP A 114 14.71 -17.78 7.59
C ASP A 114 15.50 -16.54 8.03
N PRO A 115 15.36 -16.07 9.29
CA PRO A 115 16.11 -14.92 9.79
C PRO A 115 17.63 -15.03 9.60
N ASN A 116 18.18 -16.25 9.56
CA ASN A 116 19.62 -16.48 9.35
C ASN A 116 20.06 -16.30 7.89
N GLU A 117 19.11 -16.30 6.95
CA GLU A 117 19.37 -16.10 5.52
C GLU A 117 19.22 -14.63 5.10
N ILE A 118 18.68 -13.77 5.98
CA ILE A 118 18.53 -12.33 5.72
C ILE A 118 19.91 -11.70 5.53
N ASN A 119 20.12 -11.14 4.35
CA ASN A 119 21.31 -10.37 3.99
C ASN A 119 20.91 -9.19 3.10
N LEU A 120 21.87 -8.33 2.75
CA LEU A 120 21.60 -7.10 2.00
C LEU A 120 20.93 -7.37 0.64
N ILE A 121 21.31 -8.45 -0.05
CA ILE A 121 20.74 -8.83 -1.35
C ILE A 121 19.27 -9.18 -1.19
N VAL A 122 18.94 -9.94 -0.14
CA VAL A 122 17.55 -10.33 0.18
C VAL A 122 16.71 -9.08 0.48
N VAL A 123 17.18 -8.19 1.36
CA VAL A 123 16.45 -6.96 1.69
C VAL A 123 16.25 -6.10 0.44
N PHE A 124 17.33 -5.87 -0.33
CA PHE A 124 17.24 -5.09 -1.57
C PHE A 124 16.24 -5.69 -2.56
N PHE A 125 16.24 -7.01 -2.73
CA PHE A 125 15.32 -7.72 -3.60
C PHE A 125 13.84 -7.46 -3.22
N TYR A 126 13.48 -7.52 -1.94
CA TYR A 126 12.10 -7.26 -1.53
C TYR A 126 11.71 -5.79 -1.69
N TYR A 127 12.60 -4.84 -1.38
CA TYR A 127 12.33 -3.43 -1.67
C TYR A 127 12.17 -3.17 -3.18
N ARG A 128 12.93 -3.88 -4.03
CA ARG A 128 12.79 -3.84 -5.50
C ARG A 128 11.43 -4.35 -5.98
N LEU A 129 10.94 -5.47 -5.44
CA LEU A 129 9.60 -5.98 -5.78
C LEU A 129 8.50 -4.99 -5.39
N VAL A 130 8.65 -4.31 -4.25
CA VAL A 130 7.73 -3.26 -3.82
C VAL A 130 7.79 -2.04 -4.75
N GLU A 131 8.99 -1.62 -5.15
CA GLU A 131 9.19 -0.56 -6.15
C GLU A 131 8.45 -0.90 -7.46
N GLU A 132 8.59 -2.13 -7.96
CA GLU A 132 7.91 -2.60 -9.17
C GLU A 132 6.37 -2.54 -9.00
N HIS A 133 5.83 -3.02 -7.87
CA HIS A 133 4.40 -2.91 -7.58
C HIS A 133 3.92 -1.44 -7.51
N LEU A 134 4.71 -0.54 -6.90
CA LEU A 134 4.39 0.88 -6.86
C LEU A 134 4.43 1.51 -8.25
N PHE A 135 5.34 1.07 -9.12
CA PHE A 135 5.43 1.53 -10.50
C PHE A 135 4.21 1.10 -11.33
N GLU A 136 3.76 -0.14 -11.16
CA GLU A 136 2.51 -0.62 -11.80
C GLU A 136 1.31 0.22 -11.35
N LEU A 137 1.23 0.52 -10.06
CA LEU A 137 0.20 1.38 -9.47
C LEU A 137 0.28 2.83 -9.96
N SER A 138 1.46 3.33 -10.33
CA SER A 138 1.64 4.72 -10.80
C SER A 138 0.80 5.06 -12.05
N THR A 139 0.45 4.03 -12.85
CA THR A 139 -0.46 4.18 -13.99
C THR A 139 -1.87 4.66 -13.58
N LEU A 140 -2.32 4.24 -12.40
CA LEU A 140 -3.60 4.62 -11.80
C LEU A 140 -3.46 5.80 -10.83
N PHE A 141 -2.27 5.96 -10.26
CA PHE A 141 -1.90 6.92 -9.22
C PHE A 141 -0.66 7.74 -9.64
N PRO A 142 -0.81 8.74 -10.52
CA PRO A 142 0.32 9.53 -11.02
C PRO A 142 1.05 10.34 -9.93
N GLU A 143 0.48 10.45 -8.74
CA GLU A 143 1.11 11.03 -7.55
C GLU A 143 2.24 10.16 -6.98
N ILE A 144 2.32 8.87 -7.36
CA ILE A 144 3.46 8.01 -7.06
C ILE A 144 4.61 8.42 -8.02
N GLN A 145 5.60 9.13 -7.49
CA GLN A 145 6.78 9.59 -8.23
C GLN A 145 8.01 8.88 -7.68
N LEU A 146 8.24 7.66 -8.17
CA LEU A 146 9.43 6.90 -7.83
C LEU A 146 10.64 7.53 -8.56
N ASP A 147 11.69 7.84 -7.81
CA ASP A 147 12.97 8.20 -8.41
C ASP A 147 13.56 6.95 -9.07
N GLU A 148 13.87 7.00 -10.37
CA GLU A 148 14.59 5.92 -11.03
C GLU A 148 16.01 5.82 -10.45
N ILE A 149 16.21 4.97 -9.45
CA ILE A 149 17.56 4.70 -8.94
C ILE A 149 18.19 3.58 -9.78
N PHE A 150 19.08 3.97 -10.69
CA PHE A 150 19.92 3.04 -11.43
C PHE A 150 21.04 2.52 -10.53
N PHE A 151 20.81 1.37 -9.89
CA PHE A 151 21.89 0.63 -9.25
C PHE A 151 22.64 -0.22 -10.29
N VAL A 152 23.92 0.06 -10.48
CA VAL A 152 24.85 -0.88 -11.13
C VAL A 152 25.36 -1.80 -10.03
N LEU A 153 24.74 -2.98 -9.90
CA LEU A 153 25.24 -4.08 -9.06
C LEU A 153 26.36 -4.85 -9.77
#